data_AF-A0A956IRS5-F1
#
_entry.id   AF-A0A956IRS5-F1
#
_cell.length_a   1.000
_cell.length_b   1.000
_cell.length_c   1.000
_cell.angle_alpha   90.00
_cell.angle_beta   90.00
_cell.angle_gamma   90.00
#
_symmetry.space_group_name_H-M   'P 1'
#
loop_
_entity.id
_entity.type
_entity.pdbx_description
1 polymer ?
#
loop_
_entity_poly.entity_id
_entity_poly.type
_entity_poly.pdbx_seq_one_letter_code
_entity_poly.pdbx_strand_id
1 'polypeptide(L)'
;MGPSCGDGLINQAEDVELCDDGNTKDGDGCDKDCQLEAGWYCPSQGLPCEAAECGDGIVAGKEECEDGNQPPADGDGCDKECKRESGYACDTPGQPCHVTTCGDGNPEGDEQCDDGNNDTGDGCTPFCKREPDCSQGACTSACGDGIRLPDGSEECEDGNTVAGDGCSPDCKIEVGFTCDQVTESPTELVLPLVLRDFKDDHIDFENGNGGEQGIVANDLGSDGKPVYAGG
;
A
#
# COMPACT_ATOMS: atom_id res chain seq x y z
N MET A 1 -41.70 12.25 5.57
CA MET A 1 -41.25 11.67 4.30
C MET A 1 -41.94 10.33 4.13
N GLY A 2 -42.25 9.93 2.90
CA GLY A 2 -42.77 8.59 2.63
C GLY A 2 -41.61 7.62 2.38
N PRO A 3 -41.90 6.31 2.23
CA PRO A 3 -40.95 5.28 1.80
C PRO A 3 -40.04 5.75 0.67
N SER A 4 -38.71 5.78 0.88
CA SER A 4 -37.73 6.20 -0.13
C SER A 4 -36.44 5.42 0.02
N CYS A 5 -35.89 4.95 -1.10
CA CYS A 5 -34.53 4.40 -1.12
C CYS A 5 -33.52 5.36 -0.47
N GLY A 6 -32.70 4.82 0.43
CA GLY A 6 -31.72 5.56 1.22
C GLY A 6 -32.28 6.15 2.51
N ASP A 7 -33.45 5.72 2.97
CA ASP A 7 -34.01 6.10 4.27
C ASP A 7 -33.61 5.15 5.42
N GLY A 8 -32.82 4.13 5.09
CA GLY A 8 -32.29 3.11 6.00
C GLY A 8 -33.30 2.03 6.34
N LEU A 9 -34.44 1.95 5.64
CA LEU A 9 -35.51 1.01 5.94
C LEU A 9 -36.03 0.35 4.66
N ILE A 10 -35.97 -0.98 4.62
CA ILE A 10 -36.64 -1.78 3.58
C ILE A 10 -38.17 -1.69 3.77
N ASN A 11 -38.79 -0.70 3.13
CA ASN A 11 -40.17 -0.26 3.34
C ASN A 11 -40.93 0.11 2.04
N GLN A 12 -40.29 0.06 0.87
CA GLN A 12 -40.94 0.30 -0.42
C GLN A 12 -41.55 -0.99 -1.00
N ALA A 13 -42.84 -0.93 -1.32
CA ALA A 13 -43.61 -2.06 -1.86
C ALA A 13 -43.94 -1.93 -3.36
N GLU A 14 -43.77 -0.73 -3.92
CA GLU A 14 -44.13 -0.43 -5.32
C GLU A 14 -42.96 -0.76 -6.27
N ASP A 15 -41.75 -0.33 -5.88
CA ASP A 15 -40.48 -0.80 -6.41
C ASP A 15 -39.88 -1.70 -5.32
N VAL A 16 -39.70 -3.00 -5.59
CA VAL A 16 -39.28 -3.97 -4.57
C VAL A 16 -37.87 -3.61 -4.09
N GLU A 17 -37.80 -3.05 -2.91
CA GLU A 17 -36.57 -2.72 -2.20
C GLU A 17 -35.96 -3.99 -1.60
N LEU A 18 -34.72 -4.31 -2.00
CA LEU A 18 -34.00 -5.51 -1.55
C LEU A 18 -33.01 -5.20 -0.43
N CYS A 19 -32.51 -3.97 -0.40
CA CYS A 19 -31.58 -3.42 0.58
C CYS A 19 -31.92 -1.93 0.81
N ASP A 20 -31.43 -1.35 1.89
CA ASP A 20 -31.36 0.11 2.08
C ASP A 20 -30.25 0.37 3.11
N ASP A 21 -29.12 0.88 2.63
CA ASP A 21 -27.91 1.15 3.42
C ASP A 21 -27.87 2.59 3.98
N GLY A 22 -28.99 3.32 3.88
CA GLY A 22 -29.15 4.67 4.38
C GLY A 22 -28.65 5.75 3.42
N ASN A 23 -28.34 5.41 2.17
CA ASN A 23 -28.00 6.38 1.13
C ASN A 23 -28.40 5.92 -0.29
N THR A 24 -27.96 6.62 -1.34
CA THR A 24 -28.30 6.30 -2.75
C THR A 24 -27.08 6.30 -3.66
N LYS A 25 -25.90 5.99 -3.10
CA LYS A 25 -24.63 5.91 -3.80
C LYS A 25 -24.53 4.49 -4.39
N ASP A 26 -23.99 4.39 -5.59
CA ASP A 26 -23.68 3.07 -6.17
C ASP A 26 -22.29 2.62 -5.67
N GLY A 27 -22.07 1.32 -5.52
CA GLY A 27 -20.80 0.70 -5.17
C GLY A 27 -20.52 0.57 -3.67
N ASP A 28 -21.51 0.73 -2.80
CA ASP A 28 -21.44 0.46 -1.35
C ASP A 28 -22.39 -0.67 -0.90
N GLY A 29 -22.87 -1.46 -1.86
CA GLY A 29 -23.62 -2.69 -1.67
C GLY A 29 -25.12 -2.55 -1.84
N CYS A 30 -25.65 -1.33 -1.83
CA CYS A 30 -27.04 -1.06 -2.15
C CYS A 30 -27.15 0.08 -3.17
N ASP A 31 -27.56 -0.25 -4.39
CA ASP A 31 -27.56 0.75 -5.47
C ASP A 31 -28.61 1.86 -5.27
N LYS A 32 -28.54 2.91 -6.10
CA LYS A 32 -29.48 4.04 -6.05
C LYS A 32 -30.97 3.68 -6.25
N ASP A 33 -31.26 2.47 -6.77
CA ASP A 33 -32.61 1.93 -6.98
C ASP A 33 -32.96 0.89 -5.89
N CYS A 34 -32.16 0.86 -4.82
CA CYS A 34 -32.23 -0.03 -3.67
C CYS A 34 -32.28 -1.53 -4.03
N GLN A 35 -31.47 -1.88 -5.03
CA GLN A 35 -31.17 -3.26 -5.38
C GLN A 35 -29.81 -3.65 -4.81
N LEU A 36 -29.71 -4.90 -4.35
CA LEU A 36 -28.48 -5.46 -3.82
C LEU A 36 -27.45 -5.60 -4.94
N GLU A 37 -26.25 -5.07 -4.73
CA GLU A 37 -25.15 -5.16 -5.68
C GLU A 37 -24.49 -6.54 -5.65
N ALA A 38 -23.90 -6.96 -6.76
CA ALA A 38 -23.25 -8.27 -6.85
C ALA A 38 -22.00 -8.32 -5.96
N GLY A 39 -21.82 -9.41 -5.21
CA GLY A 39 -20.72 -9.57 -4.24
C GLY A 39 -20.99 -8.94 -2.87
N TRP A 40 -22.18 -8.36 -2.65
CA TRP A 40 -22.52 -7.69 -1.38
C TRP A 40 -23.63 -8.40 -0.61
N TYR A 41 -23.59 -8.28 0.72
CA TYR A 41 -24.70 -8.62 1.61
C TYR A 41 -24.89 -7.52 2.66
N CYS A 42 -26.13 -7.20 3.00
CA CYS A 42 -26.45 -6.19 4.01
C CYS A 42 -27.00 -6.88 5.27
N PRO A 43 -26.22 -7.00 6.37
CA PRO A 43 -26.60 -7.77 7.56
C PRO A 43 -27.79 -7.22 8.32
N SER A 44 -28.00 -5.90 8.25
CA SER A 44 -29.08 -5.21 8.95
C SER A 44 -29.50 -3.97 8.17
N GLN A 45 -30.77 -3.58 8.33
CA GLN A 45 -31.34 -2.40 7.67
C GLN A 45 -30.65 -1.12 8.14
N GLY A 46 -30.25 -0.26 7.19
CA GLY A 46 -29.60 1.02 7.46
C GLY A 46 -28.18 0.92 8.01
N LEU A 47 -27.55 -0.27 7.98
CA LEU A 47 -26.12 -0.43 8.21
C LEU A 47 -25.39 -0.58 6.86
N PRO A 48 -24.10 -0.22 6.81
CA PRO A 48 -23.29 -0.46 5.61
C PRO A 48 -23.31 -1.94 5.23
N CYS A 49 -23.38 -2.21 3.93
CA CYS A 49 -23.26 -3.56 3.43
C CYS A 49 -21.80 -4.04 3.53
N GLU A 50 -21.63 -5.35 3.52
CA GLU A 50 -20.35 -6.04 3.64
C GLU A 50 -20.17 -6.96 2.43
N ALA A 51 -18.95 -7.44 2.21
CA ALA A 51 -18.71 -8.46 1.18
C ALA A 51 -19.48 -9.74 1.50
N ALA A 52 -20.07 -10.37 0.48
CA ALA A 52 -20.89 -11.56 0.64
C ALA A 52 -20.04 -12.80 0.95
N GLU A 53 -18.94 -12.98 0.23
CA GLU A 53 -18.05 -14.14 0.35
C GLU A 53 -16.69 -13.79 -0.29
N CYS A 54 -15.61 -14.03 0.44
CA CYS A 54 -14.27 -14.00 -0.13
C CYS A 54 -14.08 -15.19 -1.10
N GLY A 55 -13.47 -14.94 -2.25
CA GLY A 55 -13.23 -15.94 -3.30
C GLY A 55 -14.38 -16.07 -4.31
N ASP A 56 -15.31 -15.12 -4.32
CA ASP A 56 -16.40 -15.06 -5.30
C ASP A 56 -16.00 -14.38 -6.63
N GLY A 57 -14.77 -13.85 -6.69
CA GLY A 57 -14.20 -13.16 -7.84
C GLY A 57 -14.65 -11.71 -8.00
N ILE A 58 -15.29 -11.11 -7.00
CA ILE A 58 -15.78 -9.73 -6.98
C ILE A 58 -15.22 -9.02 -5.75
N VAL A 59 -14.34 -8.02 -5.94
CA VAL A 59 -13.88 -7.20 -4.81
C VAL A 59 -15.03 -6.31 -4.33
N ALA A 60 -15.54 -6.61 -3.13
CA ALA A 60 -16.64 -5.92 -2.48
C ALA A 60 -16.31 -5.56 -1.02
N GLY A 61 -17.08 -4.63 -0.43
CA GLY A 61 -16.95 -4.29 0.99
C GLY A 61 -15.53 -3.85 1.40
N LYS A 62 -14.89 -4.71 2.21
CA LYS A 62 -13.54 -4.47 2.78
C LYS A 62 -12.47 -5.36 2.14
N GLU A 63 -12.83 -6.08 1.09
CA GLU A 63 -11.89 -6.92 0.35
C GLU A 63 -10.88 -6.03 -0.38
N GLU A 64 -9.64 -6.48 -0.41
CA GLU A 64 -8.52 -5.80 -1.09
C GLU A 64 -8.11 -6.54 -2.35
N CYS A 65 -8.48 -7.80 -2.46
CA CYS A 65 -8.12 -8.71 -3.53
C CYS A 65 -9.17 -9.80 -3.68
N GLU A 66 -9.15 -10.45 -4.83
CA GLU A 66 -9.95 -11.63 -5.14
C GLU A 66 -9.12 -12.49 -6.10
N ASP A 67 -8.61 -13.63 -5.64
CA ASP A 67 -7.72 -14.47 -6.45
C ASP A 67 -8.44 -15.68 -7.09
N GLY A 68 -9.75 -15.81 -6.82
CA GLY A 68 -10.63 -16.83 -7.38
C GLY A 68 -10.51 -18.21 -6.74
N ASN A 69 -9.84 -18.33 -5.59
CA ASN A 69 -9.75 -19.60 -4.86
C ASN A 69 -11.03 -19.89 -4.08
N GLN A 70 -11.59 -21.10 -4.28
CA GLN A 70 -12.73 -21.59 -3.50
C GLN A 70 -12.45 -23.02 -2.99
N PRO A 71 -12.28 -23.24 -1.67
CA PRO A 71 -12.31 -22.22 -0.61
C PRO A 71 -11.09 -21.27 -0.68
N PRO A 72 -11.21 -20.03 -0.16
CA PRO A 72 -10.08 -19.12 0.03
C PRO A 72 -8.97 -19.76 0.88
N ALA A 73 -7.73 -19.38 0.61
CA ALA A 73 -6.56 -19.91 1.29
C ALA A 73 -5.55 -18.80 1.61
N ASP A 74 -4.59 -19.11 2.49
CA ASP A 74 -3.46 -18.22 2.78
C ASP A 74 -2.25 -18.70 1.93
N GLY A 75 -1.38 -17.78 1.51
CA GLY A 75 -0.11 -18.03 0.83
C GLY A 75 -0.16 -18.04 -0.71
N ASP A 76 -1.24 -17.57 -1.30
CA ASP A 76 -1.52 -17.47 -2.75
C ASP A 76 -1.62 -16.02 -3.25
N GLY A 77 -1.45 -15.04 -2.36
CA GLY A 77 -1.48 -13.61 -2.66
C GLY A 77 -2.76 -12.91 -2.21
N CYS A 78 -3.83 -13.65 -1.91
CA CYS A 78 -5.05 -13.11 -1.35
C CYS A 78 -5.56 -14.02 -0.23
N ASP A 79 -5.42 -13.58 1.02
CA ASP A 79 -5.67 -14.44 2.16
C ASP A 79 -7.14 -14.86 2.31
N LYS A 80 -7.43 -15.75 3.25
CA LYS A 80 -8.80 -16.25 3.46
C LYS A 80 -9.83 -15.19 3.90
N GLU A 81 -9.36 -13.99 4.26
CA GLU A 81 -10.13 -12.82 4.67
C GLU A 81 -10.16 -11.75 3.55
N CYS A 82 -9.69 -12.13 2.35
CA CYS A 82 -9.55 -11.30 1.16
C CYS A 82 -8.74 -10.03 1.40
N LYS A 83 -7.68 -10.18 2.21
CA LYS A 83 -6.60 -9.21 2.37
C LYS A 83 -5.44 -9.60 1.48
N ARG A 84 -4.90 -8.61 0.79
CA ARG A 84 -3.78 -8.85 -0.11
C ARG A 84 -2.55 -9.21 0.72
N GLU A 85 -1.87 -10.28 0.35
CA GLU A 85 -0.68 -10.71 1.05
C GLU A 85 0.53 -9.89 0.60
N SER A 86 1.39 -9.51 1.54
CA SER A 86 2.57 -8.69 1.22
C SER A 86 3.50 -9.39 0.23
N GLY A 87 3.93 -8.64 -0.79
CA GLY A 87 4.75 -9.16 -1.89
C GLY A 87 3.95 -9.78 -3.02
N TYR A 88 2.63 -9.57 -3.06
CA TYR A 88 1.76 -9.98 -4.17
C TYR A 88 1.00 -8.80 -4.76
N ALA A 89 0.67 -8.94 -6.04
CA ALA A 89 -0.25 -8.08 -6.76
C ALA A 89 -1.39 -8.90 -7.37
N CYS A 90 -2.58 -8.32 -7.36
CA CYS A 90 -3.82 -8.95 -7.81
C CYS A 90 -4.53 -8.01 -8.79
N ASP A 91 -4.09 -8.03 -10.06
CA ASP A 91 -4.52 -7.02 -11.05
C ASP A 91 -5.97 -7.16 -11.49
N THR A 92 -6.49 -8.39 -11.47
CA THR A 92 -7.82 -8.72 -11.98
C THR A 92 -8.56 -9.55 -10.94
N PRO A 93 -9.69 -9.07 -10.39
CA PRO A 93 -10.53 -9.84 -9.49
C PRO A 93 -10.91 -11.21 -10.07
N GLY A 94 -10.81 -12.24 -9.24
CA GLY A 94 -11.08 -13.63 -9.60
C GLY A 94 -10.00 -14.29 -10.45
N GLN A 95 -8.80 -13.69 -10.58
CA GLN A 95 -7.64 -14.31 -11.21
C GLN A 95 -6.49 -14.47 -10.20
N PRO A 96 -5.66 -15.51 -10.33
CA PRO A 96 -4.56 -15.74 -9.39
C PRO A 96 -3.65 -14.51 -9.29
N CYS A 97 -3.31 -14.14 -8.07
CA CYS A 97 -2.32 -13.10 -7.81
C CYS A 97 -0.92 -13.57 -8.23
N HIS A 98 -0.01 -12.62 -8.43
CA HIS A 98 1.39 -12.89 -8.74
C HIS A 98 2.32 -12.24 -7.72
N VAL A 99 3.52 -12.79 -7.59
CA VAL A 99 4.56 -12.23 -6.71
C VAL A 99 5.13 -10.98 -7.36
N THR A 100 5.20 -9.87 -6.62
CA THR A 100 5.81 -8.63 -7.11
C THR A 100 7.34 -8.76 -7.17
N THR A 101 7.97 -8.00 -8.05
CA THR A 101 9.43 -8.03 -8.22
C THR A 101 10.00 -6.64 -8.13
N CYS A 102 10.65 -6.35 -7.01
CA CYS A 102 11.31 -5.07 -6.83
C CYS A 102 12.54 -4.92 -7.74
N GLY A 103 12.62 -3.77 -8.41
CA GLY A 103 13.66 -3.38 -9.34
C GLY A 103 13.36 -3.77 -10.79
N ASP A 104 12.09 -4.00 -11.15
CA ASP A 104 11.69 -4.31 -12.53
C ASP A 104 11.09 -3.11 -13.29
N GLY A 105 10.97 -1.97 -12.60
CA GLY A 105 10.46 -0.70 -13.08
C GLY A 105 8.94 -0.56 -12.99
N ASN A 106 8.23 -1.52 -12.40
CA ASN A 106 6.78 -1.52 -12.30
C ASN A 106 6.35 -1.59 -10.82
N PRO A 107 5.94 -0.46 -10.21
CA PRO A 107 5.40 -0.48 -8.86
C PRO A 107 4.08 -1.26 -8.82
N GLU A 108 4.07 -2.40 -8.13
CA GLU A 108 2.93 -3.31 -8.03
C GLU A 108 2.55 -3.63 -6.58
N GLY A 109 1.29 -4.02 -6.35
CA GLY A 109 0.84 -4.44 -5.03
C GLY A 109 1.03 -3.37 -3.94
N ASP A 110 1.92 -3.65 -2.98
CA ASP A 110 2.26 -2.80 -1.83
C ASP A 110 3.61 -2.06 -2.00
N GLU A 111 4.17 -2.06 -3.21
CA GLU A 111 5.38 -1.33 -3.55
C GLU A 111 5.11 0.18 -3.56
N GLN A 112 5.89 0.94 -2.81
CA GLN A 112 5.75 2.40 -2.74
C GLN A 112 6.43 3.10 -3.93
N CYS A 113 7.38 2.41 -4.55
CA CYS A 113 8.19 2.81 -5.70
C CYS A 113 8.79 1.56 -6.35
N ASP A 114 9.24 1.70 -7.59
CA ASP A 114 10.16 0.78 -8.29
C ASP A 114 10.81 1.62 -9.40
N ASP A 115 12.12 1.85 -9.30
CA ASP A 115 12.91 2.62 -10.26
C ASP A 115 13.74 1.74 -11.23
N GLY A 116 13.51 0.43 -11.21
CA GLY A 116 14.07 -0.51 -12.19
C GLY A 116 15.46 -1.03 -11.87
N ASN A 117 15.93 -0.83 -10.64
CA ASN A 117 17.19 -1.38 -10.14
C ASN A 117 17.06 -1.78 -8.65
N ASN A 118 18.15 -2.25 -8.03
CA ASN A 118 18.23 -2.52 -6.59
C ASN A 118 19.30 -1.65 -5.93
N ASP A 119 19.39 -0.40 -6.36
CA ASP A 119 20.29 0.58 -5.78
C ASP A 119 19.68 1.26 -4.56
N THR A 120 20.50 2.04 -3.87
CA THR A 120 20.06 2.87 -2.73
C THR A 120 20.56 4.29 -2.96
N GLY A 121 19.75 5.26 -2.56
CA GLY A 121 20.02 6.69 -2.69
C GLY A 121 19.60 7.30 -4.02
N ASP A 122 18.88 6.56 -4.87
CA ASP A 122 18.28 7.01 -6.13
C ASP A 122 16.77 7.27 -6.03
N GLY A 123 16.17 6.98 -4.87
CA GLY A 123 14.78 7.33 -4.56
C GLY A 123 13.91 6.13 -4.21
N CYS A 124 14.35 4.92 -4.55
CA CYS A 124 13.72 3.68 -4.15
C CYS A 124 14.74 2.74 -3.49
N THR A 125 14.33 2.10 -2.40
CA THR A 125 15.16 1.07 -1.78
C THR A 125 15.04 -0.25 -2.56
N PRO A 126 15.98 -1.21 -2.37
CA PRO A 126 15.90 -2.58 -2.91
C PRO A 126 14.73 -3.41 -2.36
N PHE A 127 13.88 -2.80 -1.53
CA PHE A 127 12.68 -3.39 -0.94
C PHE A 127 11.41 -2.62 -1.35
N CYS A 128 11.51 -1.77 -2.38
CA CYS A 128 10.42 -1.00 -2.97
C CYS A 128 9.72 -0.10 -1.96
N LYS A 129 10.52 0.45 -1.04
CA LYS A 129 10.16 1.53 -0.12
C LYS A 129 10.81 2.81 -0.57
N ARG A 130 10.08 3.93 -0.50
CA ARG A 130 10.57 5.24 -0.92
C ARG A 130 11.70 5.69 0.00
N GLU A 131 12.72 6.29 -0.60
CA GLU A 131 13.81 6.91 0.14
C GLU A 131 13.53 8.41 0.36
N PRO A 132 13.95 8.99 1.50
CA PRO A 132 13.86 10.44 1.71
C PRO A 132 14.70 11.23 0.69
N ASP A 133 14.13 12.29 0.11
CA ASP A 133 14.87 13.18 -0.79
C ASP A 133 15.73 14.15 0.02
N CYS A 134 17.05 13.94 0.01
CA CYS A 134 18.03 14.81 0.64
C CYS A 134 18.81 15.69 -0.36
N SER A 135 18.37 15.78 -1.62
CA SER A 135 19.10 16.48 -2.70
C SER A 135 19.31 17.97 -2.44
N GLN A 136 18.44 18.59 -1.62
CA GLN A 136 18.52 20.01 -1.23
C GLN A 136 19.12 20.21 0.18
N GLY A 137 19.76 19.18 0.75
CA GLY A 137 20.44 19.23 2.04
C GLY A 137 19.63 18.62 3.18
N ALA A 138 18.57 19.30 3.63
CA ALA A 138 17.63 18.70 4.58
C ALA A 138 16.78 17.66 3.83
N CYS A 139 16.63 16.48 4.40
CA CYS A 139 15.81 15.43 3.82
C CYS A 139 14.32 15.76 3.95
N THR A 140 13.54 15.38 2.95
CA THR A 140 12.08 15.40 2.98
C THR A 140 11.53 14.00 2.73
N SER A 141 10.58 13.57 3.55
CA SER A 141 9.77 12.36 3.37
C SER A 141 8.48 12.68 2.60
N ALA A 142 7.90 11.66 1.98
CA ALA A 142 6.59 11.75 1.38
C ALA A 142 5.57 11.05 2.28
N CYS A 143 4.37 11.61 2.41
CA CYS A 143 3.34 11.00 3.22
C CYS A 143 3.05 9.56 2.78
N GLY A 144 3.02 8.65 3.76
CA GLY A 144 2.79 7.23 3.54
C GLY A 144 4.05 6.45 3.18
N ASP A 145 5.25 7.02 3.35
CA ASP A 145 6.52 6.32 3.12
C ASP A 145 7.00 5.50 4.34
N GLY A 146 6.30 5.57 5.47
CA GLY A 146 6.66 4.91 6.72
C GLY A 146 7.79 5.61 7.49
N ILE A 147 8.25 6.79 7.04
CA ILE A 147 9.39 7.53 7.60
C ILE A 147 8.95 8.92 8.04
N ARG A 148 8.61 9.05 9.33
CA ARG A 148 8.34 10.36 9.92
C ARG A 148 9.61 11.12 10.27
N LEU A 149 9.95 12.14 9.49
CA LEU A 149 11.10 13.00 9.78
C LEU A 149 10.84 13.96 10.97
N PRO A 150 11.90 14.34 11.72
CA PRO A 150 11.76 15.18 12.91
C PRO A 150 11.58 16.68 12.61
N ASP A 151 11.58 17.09 11.35
CA ASP A 151 11.40 18.48 10.93
C ASP A 151 9.96 19.00 11.09
N GLY A 152 9.01 18.09 11.31
CA GLY A 152 7.61 18.39 11.58
C GLY A 152 6.79 18.66 10.32
N SER A 153 7.24 18.19 9.15
CA SER A 153 6.43 18.19 7.92
C SER A 153 5.12 17.41 8.09
N GLU A 154 5.14 16.34 8.89
CA GLU A 154 4.06 15.36 9.03
C GLU A 154 3.59 15.24 10.50
N GLU A 155 2.26 15.21 10.72
CA GLU A 155 1.68 15.07 12.07
C GLU A 155 1.59 13.60 12.50
N CYS A 156 1.54 12.69 11.55
CA CYS A 156 1.52 11.23 11.68
C CYS A 156 2.20 10.60 10.46
N GLU A 157 2.45 9.30 10.51
CA GLU A 157 2.94 8.49 9.39
C GLU A 157 2.61 7.03 9.70
N ASP A 158 1.81 6.38 8.87
CA ASP A 158 1.34 4.99 9.04
C ASP A 158 1.68 4.07 7.86
N GLY A 159 2.55 4.53 6.95
CA GLY A 159 3.15 3.73 5.89
C GLY A 159 2.33 3.62 4.62
N ASN A 160 1.23 4.36 4.50
CA ASN A 160 0.40 4.40 3.30
C ASN A 160 -0.39 5.73 3.16
N THR A 161 -1.26 5.86 2.15
CA THR A 161 -2.08 7.07 1.91
C THR A 161 -3.58 6.79 1.89
N VAL A 162 -3.99 5.69 2.53
CA VAL A 162 -5.38 5.36 2.79
C VAL A 162 -5.90 6.34 3.84
N ALA A 163 -7.21 6.60 3.82
CA ALA A 163 -7.86 7.43 4.84
C ALA A 163 -8.67 6.50 5.78
N GLY A 164 -8.76 6.88 7.05
CA GLY A 164 -9.53 6.18 8.07
C GLY A 164 -8.75 5.14 8.87
N ASP A 165 -7.45 4.99 8.66
CA ASP A 165 -6.53 4.10 9.39
C ASP A 165 -5.66 4.83 10.43
N GLY A 166 -5.80 6.16 10.53
CA GLY A 166 -5.24 6.97 11.60
C GLY A 166 -4.33 8.09 11.14
N CYS A 167 -3.82 8.02 9.90
CA CYS A 167 -3.14 9.11 9.23
C CYS A 167 -3.81 9.40 7.89
N SER A 168 -4.20 10.66 7.67
CA SER A 168 -4.83 11.05 6.41
C SER A 168 -3.82 10.96 5.25
N PRO A 169 -4.28 10.96 3.98
CA PRO A 169 -3.40 11.09 2.81
C PRO A 169 -2.50 12.34 2.78
N ASP A 170 -2.81 13.36 3.59
CA ASP A 170 -2.02 14.59 3.77
C ASP A 170 -1.17 14.60 5.05
N CYS A 171 -0.96 13.44 5.67
CA CYS A 171 -0.22 13.21 6.91
C CYS A 171 -0.69 14.07 8.09
N LYS A 172 -2.02 14.15 8.23
CA LYS A 172 -2.74 14.75 9.35
C LYS A 172 -3.39 13.66 10.19
N ILE A 173 -3.31 13.84 11.51
CA ILE A 173 -3.96 12.92 12.44
C ILE A 173 -5.46 12.97 12.21
N GLU A 174 -6.05 11.81 11.98
CA GLU A 174 -7.48 11.70 11.72
C GLU A 174 -8.32 11.81 12.99
N VAL A 175 -9.57 12.26 12.85
CA VAL A 175 -10.48 12.46 14.00
C VAL A 175 -10.73 11.14 14.72
N GLY A 176 -10.46 11.11 16.02
CA GLY A 176 -10.64 9.93 16.86
C GLY A 176 -9.38 9.08 17.04
N PHE A 177 -8.30 9.43 16.34
CA PHE A 177 -6.99 8.82 16.49
C PHE A 177 -6.05 9.70 17.32
N THR A 178 -5.05 9.07 17.92
CA THR A 178 -3.99 9.73 18.68
C THR A 178 -2.65 9.14 18.28
N CYS A 179 -1.74 9.99 17.83
CA CYS A 179 -0.36 9.59 17.53
C CYS A 179 0.51 9.82 18.76
N ASP A 180 0.77 8.75 19.52
CA ASP A 180 1.70 8.78 20.64
C ASP A 180 3.10 8.36 20.16
N GLN A 181 4.08 9.23 20.34
CA GLN A 181 5.48 8.90 20.04
C GLN A 181 5.98 7.86 21.04
N VAL A 182 6.10 6.61 20.61
CA VAL A 182 6.65 5.53 21.42
C VAL A 182 8.17 5.72 21.50
N THR A 183 8.66 6.23 22.62
CA THR A 183 10.09 6.39 22.90
C THR A 183 10.75 5.12 23.45
N GLU A 184 10.09 3.97 23.35
CA GLU A 184 10.69 2.71 23.78
C GLU A 184 11.86 2.37 22.85
N SER A 185 13.05 2.24 23.43
CA SER A 185 14.18 1.72 22.69
C SER A 185 13.90 0.25 22.39
N PRO A 186 13.93 -0.18 21.12
CA PRO A 186 13.68 -1.58 20.83
C PRO A 186 14.78 -2.42 21.48
N THR A 187 14.43 -3.63 21.95
CA THR A 187 15.39 -4.57 22.53
C THR A 187 16.47 -4.99 21.52
N GLU A 188 16.20 -4.81 20.23
CA GLU A 188 17.10 -5.04 19.11
C GLU A 188 16.93 -3.91 18.09
N LEU A 189 18.03 -3.31 17.66
CA LEU A 189 18.03 -2.27 16.63
C LEU A 189 18.73 -2.84 15.38
N VAL A 190 17.94 -3.16 14.35
CA VAL A 190 18.45 -3.57 13.04
C VAL A 190 18.54 -2.32 12.18
N LEU A 191 19.75 -1.77 12.03
CA LEU A 191 19.99 -0.68 11.09
C LEU A 191 20.50 -1.28 9.77
N PRO A 192 19.77 -1.12 8.65
CA PRO A 192 20.35 -1.39 7.34
C PRO A 192 21.49 -0.38 7.12
N LEU A 193 22.73 -0.86 7.16
CA LEU A 193 23.92 -0.04 6.94
C LEU A 193 24.45 -0.35 5.55
N VAL A 194 24.36 0.62 4.65
CA VAL A 194 25.06 0.55 3.37
C VAL A 194 26.50 1.00 3.58
N LEU A 195 27.41 0.03 3.72
CA LEU A 195 28.84 0.30 3.77
C LEU A 195 29.39 0.47 2.35
N ARG A 196 29.63 1.71 1.95
CA ARG A 196 30.34 2.02 0.70
C ARG A 196 31.85 2.09 0.97
N ASP A 197 32.56 0.96 0.82
CA ASP A 197 34.02 0.93 0.90
C ASP A 197 34.62 1.26 -0.49
N PHE A 198 35.46 2.29 -0.56
CA PHE A 198 36.01 2.83 -1.81
C PHE A 198 37.49 2.47 -1.99
N LYS A 199 37.81 1.20 -1.78
CA LYS A 199 39.14 0.66 -2.10
C LYS A 199 39.14 -0.03 -3.45
N ASP A 200 39.90 0.55 -4.37
CA ASP A 200 40.27 0.06 -5.72
C ASP A 200 40.65 -1.44 -5.75
N ASP A 201 41.22 -1.98 -4.66
CA ASP A 201 41.68 -3.36 -4.58
C ASP A 201 40.73 -4.34 -3.87
N HIS A 202 39.50 -3.93 -3.51
CA HIS A 202 38.59 -4.78 -2.74
C HIS A 202 37.82 -5.77 -3.61
N ILE A 203 37.78 -7.04 -3.21
CA ILE A 203 37.10 -8.14 -3.93
C ILE A 203 35.58 -7.94 -4.09
N ASP A 204 35.01 -7.03 -3.29
CA ASP A 204 33.57 -6.75 -3.27
C ASP A 204 33.10 -5.82 -4.40
N PHE A 205 34.02 -5.19 -5.16
CA PHE A 205 33.64 -4.32 -6.27
C PHE A 205 32.98 -5.04 -7.45
N GLU A 206 33.03 -6.37 -7.52
CA GLU A 206 32.40 -7.13 -8.62
C GLU A 206 31.82 -8.50 -8.19
N ASN A 207 31.74 -8.80 -6.90
CA ASN A 207 31.30 -10.14 -6.44
C ASN A 207 30.47 -10.18 -5.16
N GLY A 208 30.30 -9.06 -4.43
CA GLY A 208 29.72 -9.08 -3.08
C GLY A 208 28.31 -8.50 -2.95
N ASN A 209 27.95 -7.51 -3.77
CA ASN A 209 26.76 -6.68 -3.56
C ASN A 209 25.72 -6.85 -4.69
N GLY A 210 25.26 -8.09 -4.89
CA GLY A 210 24.25 -8.40 -5.90
C GLY A 210 24.82 -8.55 -7.32
N GLY A 211 23.93 -8.60 -8.32
CA GLY A 211 24.26 -8.85 -9.72
C GLY A 211 24.35 -7.59 -10.60
N GLU A 212 24.23 -6.41 -10.00
CA GLU A 212 24.11 -5.13 -10.70
C GLU A 212 25.51 -4.51 -10.93
N GLN A 213 25.88 -4.33 -12.20
CA GLN A 213 27.16 -3.74 -12.60
C GLN A 213 26.94 -2.31 -13.09
N GLY A 214 27.90 -1.41 -12.81
CA GLY A 214 27.88 -0.05 -13.37
C GLY A 214 27.23 1.03 -12.51
N ILE A 215 26.96 0.74 -11.22
CA ILE A 215 26.42 1.70 -10.23
C ILE A 215 27.34 2.93 -10.03
N VAL A 216 28.65 2.75 -10.18
CA VAL A 216 29.65 3.82 -10.03
C VAL A 216 30.32 4.11 -11.36
N ALA A 217 30.48 5.39 -11.70
CA ALA A 217 31.18 5.81 -12.90
C ALA A 217 32.64 5.34 -12.88
N ASN A 218 33.18 5.10 -14.08
CA ASN A 218 34.57 4.65 -14.25
C ASN A 218 35.61 5.64 -13.70
N ASP A 219 35.25 6.92 -13.60
CA ASP A 219 36.12 7.99 -13.11
C ASP A 219 35.51 8.67 -11.88
N LEU A 220 36.36 9.09 -10.95
CA LEU A 220 35.96 9.94 -9.83
C LEU A 220 35.51 11.33 -10.33
N GLY A 221 34.57 11.93 -9.61
CA GLY A 221 34.11 13.29 -9.83
C GLY A 221 35.20 14.33 -9.58
N SER A 222 34.93 15.57 -9.99
CA SER A 222 35.86 16.69 -9.83
C SER A 222 36.24 17.00 -8.37
N ASP A 223 35.48 16.49 -7.41
CA ASP A 223 35.72 16.57 -5.97
C ASP A 223 36.50 15.36 -5.42
N GLY A 224 36.96 14.45 -6.29
CA GLY A 224 37.66 13.23 -5.92
C GLY A 224 36.76 12.17 -5.31
N LYS A 225 35.43 12.31 -5.45
CA LYS A 225 34.47 11.34 -4.93
C LYS A 225 33.89 10.44 -6.03
N PRO A 226 33.54 9.20 -5.69
CA PRO A 226 32.75 8.32 -6.55
C PRO A 226 31.47 9.00 -7.03
N VAL A 227 31.16 8.83 -8.32
CA VAL A 227 29.97 9.41 -8.95
C VAL A 227 29.01 8.28 -9.29
N TYR A 228 27.74 8.45 -8.93
CA TYR A 228 26.68 7.51 -9.32
C TYR A 228 26.53 7.50 -10.84
N ALA A 229 26.57 6.33 -11.45
CA ALA A 229 26.50 6.17 -12.91
C ALA A 229 25.08 5.90 -13.44
N GLY A 230 24.08 5.75 -12.57
CA GLY A 230 22.68 5.53 -12.94
C GLY A 230 22.44 4.12 -13.47
N GLY A 231 22.76 3.12 -12.64
CA GLY A 231 22.54 1.71 -12.95
C GLY A 231 21.11 1.42 -13.38
#